data_AF-A0A836CY13-F1
#
_entry.id   AF-A0A836CY13-F1
#
_cell.length_a   1.000
_cell.length_b   1.000
_cell.length_c   1.000
_cell.angle_alpha   90.00
_cell.angle_beta   90.00
_cell.angle_gamma   90.00
#
_symmetry.space_group_name_H-M   'P 1'
#
loop_
_entity.id
_entity.type
_entity.pdbx_description
1 polymer ?
#
loop_
_entity_poly.entity_id
_entity_poly.type
_entity_poly.pdbx_seq_one_letter_code
_entity_poly.pdbx_strand_id
1 'polypeptide(L)'
;MASVGVAAGRQGEDTLPPPAEPPLPEMKPLPQPQPPPSVSAQQPQPAPKPPSPAGVKAEENCSFLPLVHSIIKCMDKDSPDVHQDLNTLKTKFQEMRKVVSTMPGIHLSPEQQQQQLQRLREQVRTKNELLQKYKSLCMFEIPKE
;
A
#
# COMPACT_ATOMS: atom_id res chain seq x y z
N MET A 1 86.57 -27.79 -28.08
CA MET A 1 85.70 -28.01 -29.25
C MET A 1 84.35 -27.38 -28.96
N ALA A 2 83.76 -26.70 -29.96
CA ALA A 2 82.33 -26.48 -30.27
C ALA A 2 81.28 -26.94 -29.21
N SER A 3 80.19 -26.25 -28.89
CA SER A 3 79.40 -25.27 -29.65
C SER A 3 78.40 -24.54 -28.75
N VAL A 4 77.99 -23.37 -29.24
CA VAL A 4 76.91 -22.46 -28.82
C VAL A 4 75.52 -22.98 -29.24
N GLY A 5 74.46 -22.56 -28.53
CA GLY A 5 73.06 -22.51 -28.99
C GLY A 5 72.12 -22.02 -27.87
N VAL A 6 71.89 -20.71 -27.70
CA VAL A 6 70.80 -19.85 -28.26
C VAL A 6 69.57 -19.70 -27.34
N ALA A 7 69.17 -18.44 -27.20
CA ALA A 7 68.19 -17.82 -26.31
C ALA A 7 66.71 -18.00 -26.71
N ALA A 8 65.80 -17.82 -25.74
CA ALA A 8 64.77 -16.75 -25.71
C ALA A 8 63.55 -17.16 -24.87
N GLY A 9 63.03 -16.25 -24.02
CA GLY A 9 61.59 -16.20 -23.73
C GLY A 9 61.12 -16.18 -22.26
N ARG A 10 61.28 -15.02 -21.61
CA ARG A 10 60.24 -14.24 -20.90
C ARG A 10 59.45 -14.81 -19.66
N GLN A 11 59.46 -13.96 -18.62
CA GLN A 11 58.58 -13.84 -17.44
C GLN A 11 58.82 -14.86 -16.32
N GLY A 12 59.04 -14.50 -15.06
CA GLY A 12 59.11 -13.20 -14.37
C GLY A 12 59.42 -13.49 -12.90
N GLU A 13 60.22 -12.61 -12.28
CA GLU A 13 60.42 -12.36 -10.84
C GLU A 13 59.19 -12.69 -9.95
N ASP A 14 59.26 -12.94 -8.65
CA ASP A 14 60.32 -13.12 -7.64
C ASP A 14 59.57 -13.22 -6.28
N THR A 15 59.91 -14.24 -5.50
CA THR A 15 60.05 -14.28 -4.03
C THR A 15 59.05 -13.58 -3.05
N LEU A 16 58.34 -14.43 -2.26
CA LEU A 16 57.82 -14.31 -0.85
C LEU A 16 56.80 -13.17 -0.51
N PRO A 17 56.01 -13.14 0.62
CA PRO A 17 55.93 -13.93 1.87
C PRO A 17 54.44 -14.34 2.29
N PRO A 18 54.10 -14.83 3.51
CA PRO A 18 52.79 -15.42 3.89
C PRO A 18 51.71 -14.38 4.31
N PRO A 19 50.41 -14.76 4.49
CA PRO A 19 49.29 -13.85 4.28
C PRO A 19 49.08 -12.83 5.41
N ALA A 20 48.85 -11.57 5.00
CA ALA A 20 48.41 -10.50 5.87
C ALA A 20 46.93 -10.67 6.25
N GLU A 21 46.66 -10.53 7.54
CA GLU A 21 45.33 -10.41 8.15
C GLU A 21 44.59 -9.18 7.54
N PRO A 22 43.34 -9.32 7.07
CA PRO A 22 42.62 -8.20 6.50
C PRO A 22 42.21 -7.19 7.60
N PRO A 23 42.37 -5.88 7.37
CA PRO A 23 42.01 -4.87 8.35
C PRO A 23 40.49 -4.77 8.51
N LEU A 24 40.07 -4.48 9.74
CA LEU A 24 38.70 -4.14 10.11
C LEU A 24 38.10 -3.11 9.13
N PRO A 25 36.86 -3.29 8.64
CA PRO A 25 36.21 -2.29 7.84
C PRO A 25 35.94 -1.02 8.66
N GLU A 26 36.52 0.06 8.15
CA GLU A 26 36.35 1.48 8.44
C GLU A 26 35.03 1.84 9.16
N MET A 27 35.14 2.44 10.36
CA MET A 27 34.02 3.11 11.00
C MET A 27 33.57 4.29 10.14
N LYS A 28 32.48 4.09 9.39
CA LYS A 28 31.72 5.18 8.78
C LYS A 28 31.38 6.21 9.87
N PRO A 29 31.72 7.50 9.69
CA PRO A 29 31.38 8.53 10.67
C PRO A 29 29.87 8.55 10.89
N LEU A 30 29.46 8.51 12.16
CA LEU A 30 28.09 8.82 12.57
C LEU A 30 27.68 10.19 12.01
N PRO A 31 26.47 10.36 11.46
CA PRO A 31 25.98 11.66 11.08
C PRO A 31 25.85 12.54 12.34
N GLN A 32 26.47 13.72 12.28
CA GLN A 32 26.34 14.76 13.31
C GLN A 32 24.85 15.14 13.48
N PRO A 33 24.38 15.46 14.71
CA PRO A 33 23.03 15.96 14.92
C PRO A 33 22.87 17.31 14.22
N GLN A 34 22.08 17.35 13.14
CA GLN A 34 21.69 18.62 12.54
C GLN A 34 20.73 19.35 13.51
N PRO A 35 20.84 20.69 13.67
CA PRO A 35 19.83 21.46 14.39
C PRO A 35 18.46 21.29 13.70
N PRO A 36 17.35 21.38 14.45
CA PRO A 36 16.02 21.17 13.87
C PRO A 36 15.78 22.19 12.74
N PRO A 37 15.10 21.79 11.65
CA PRO A 37 14.70 22.74 10.63
C PRO A 37 13.82 23.81 11.28
N SER A 38 14.14 25.07 10.98
CA SER A 38 13.35 26.23 11.38
C SER A 38 11.89 26.00 10.99
N VAL A 39 11.00 26.05 11.97
CA VAL A 39 9.54 26.00 11.78
C VAL A 39 9.08 27.29 11.09
N SER A 40 9.37 27.42 9.80
CA SER A 40 8.61 28.35 8.97
C SER A 40 7.18 27.83 8.93
N ALA A 41 6.25 28.62 9.48
CA ALA A 41 4.84 28.30 9.62
C ALA A 41 4.24 27.74 8.32
N GLN A 42 4.23 26.41 8.21
CA GLN A 42 3.57 25.71 7.13
C GLN A 42 2.15 25.42 7.61
N GLN A 43 1.23 26.22 7.05
CA GLN A 43 -0.21 26.08 7.09
C GLN A 43 -0.66 24.61 7.25
N PRO A 44 -1.62 24.30 8.15
CA PRO A 44 -2.08 22.93 8.33
C PRO A 44 -2.60 22.37 7.00
N GLN A 45 -1.85 21.44 6.40
CA GLN A 45 -2.34 20.70 5.25
C GLN A 45 -3.50 19.83 5.75
N PRO A 46 -4.69 19.90 5.14
CA PRO A 46 -5.81 19.07 5.54
C PRO A 46 -5.43 17.60 5.31
N ALA A 47 -5.40 16.83 6.38
CA ALA A 47 -5.22 15.39 6.32
C ALA A 47 -6.23 14.79 5.33
N PRO A 48 -5.83 13.83 4.48
CA PRO A 48 -6.77 13.17 3.58
C PRO A 48 -7.91 12.58 4.40
N LYS A 49 -9.10 13.12 4.20
CA LYS A 49 -10.33 12.67 4.83
C LYS A 49 -10.50 11.18 4.51
N PRO A 50 -10.67 10.29 5.51
CA PRO A 50 -10.97 8.89 5.22
C PRO A 50 -12.24 8.84 4.37
N PRO A 51 -12.26 8.06 3.28
CA PRO A 51 -13.45 7.95 2.45
C PRO A 51 -14.62 7.45 3.32
N SER A 52 -15.66 8.28 3.41
CA SER A 52 -16.92 7.91 4.06
C SER A 52 -17.51 6.66 3.40
N PRO A 53 -18.26 5.83 4.15
CA PRO A 53 -18.81 4.59 3.62
C PRO A 53 -19.89 4.93 2.60
N ALA A 54 -19.54 4.89 1.33
CA ALA A 54 -20.50 4.87 0.21
C ALA A 54 -21.28 3.54 0.12
N GLY A 55 -21.37 2.79 1.23
CA GLY A 55 -21.77 1.37 1.26
C GLY A 55 -23.26 1.10 1.17
N VAL A 56 -24.13 2.10 1.35
CA VAL A 56 -25.58 1.86 1.48
C VAL A 56 -26.32 1.67 0.16
N LYS A 57 -25.72 2.04 -0.98
CA LYS A 57 -26.36 1.93 -2.32
C LYS A 57 -25.96 0.64 -3.06
N ALA A 58 -25.02 -0.14 -2.53
CA ALA A 58 -24.52 -1.34 -3.21
C ALA A 58 -25.44 -2.56 -3.00
N GLU A 59 -26.13 -2.65 -1.86
CA GLU A 59 -26.91 -3.83 -1.47
C GLU A 59 -28.08 -4.12 -2.43
N GLU A 60 -28.80 -3.07 -2.85
CA GLU A 60 -29.89 -3.16 -3.83
C GLU A 60 -29.39 -3.64 -5.21
N ASN A 61 -28.14 -3.36 -5.55
CA ASN A 61 -27.54 -3.77 -6.83
C ASN A 61 -27.09 -5.24 -6.84
N CYS A 62 -26.96 -5.90 -5.68
CA CYS A 62 -26.48 -7.28 -5.56
C CYS A 62 -27.56 -8.35 -5.76
N SER A 63 -28.84 -7.99 -5.80
CA SER A 63 -29.92 -8.96 -5.99
C SER A 63 -30.15 -9.28 -7.47
N PHE A 64 -29.85 -10.51 -7.88
CA PHE A 64 -30.07 -11.01 -9.26
C PHE A 64 -31.23 -12.01 -9.35
N LEU A 65 -31.60 -12.63 -8.22
CA LEU A 65 -32.57 -13.72 -8.16
C LEU A 65 -33.95 -13.35 -8.71
N PRO A 66 -34.52 -12.15 -8.44
CA PRO A 66 -35.82 -11.78 -9.01
C PRO A 66 -35.80 -11.74 -10.55
N LEU A 67 -34.69 -11.28 -11.14
CA LEU A 67 -34.52 -11.17 -12.58
C LEU A 67 -34.27 -12.55 -13.22
N VAL A 68 -33.44 -13.39 -12.59
CA VAL A 68 -33.25 -14.79 -13.02
C VAL A 68 -34.57 -15.55 -12.99
N HIS A 69 -35.37 -15.37 -11.94
CA HIS A 69 -36.70 -15.96 -11.84
C HIS A 69 -37.67 -15.45 -12.93
N SER A 70 -37.65 -14.14 -13.23
CA SER A 70 -38.42 -13.57 -14.34
C SER A 70 -38.07 -14.23 -15.68
N ILE A 71 -36.77 -14.38 -15.98
CA ILE A 71 -36.30 -15.01 -17.22
C ILE A 71 -36.81 -16.44 -17.34
N ILE A 72 -36.67 -17.25 -16.27
CA ILE A 72 -37.15 -18.65 -16.26
C ILE A 72 -38.66 -18.69 -16.52
N LYS A 73 -39.43 -17.85 -15.82
CA LYS A 73 -40.89 -17.76 -15.99
C LYS A 73 -41.30 -17.28 -17.39
N CYS A 74 -40.52 -16.38 -18.00
CA CYS A 74 -40.74 -15.89 -19.36
C CYS A 74 -40.41 -16.97 -20.40
N MET A 75 -39.39 -17.80 -20.15
CA MET A 75 -39.03 -18.95 -20.99
C MET A 75 -40.11 -20.03 -20.97
N ASP A 76 -40.67 -20.34 -19.80
CA ASP A 76 -41.75 -21.33 -19.65
C ASP A 76 -43.03 -20.96 -20.42
N LYS A 77 -43.18 -19.67 -20.79
CA LYS A 77 -44.36 -19.13 -21.46
C LYS A 77 -44.10 -18.69 -22.91
N ASP A 78 -42.93 -18.98 -23.48
CA ASP A 78 -42.48 -18.49 -24.80
C ASP A 78 -42.68 -16.97 -24.96
N SER A 79 -42.46 -16.22 -23.88
CA SER A 79 -42.67 -14.77 -23.87
C SER A 79 -41.57 -14.04 -24.65
N PRO A 80 -41.89 -13.02 -25.48
CA PRO A 80 -40.87 -12.21 -26.15
C PRO A 80 -39.99 -11.41 -25.17
N ASP A 81 -40.43 -11.21 -23.93
CA ASP A 81 -39.69 -10.49 -22.88
C ASP A 81 -38.39 -11.18 -22.44
N VAL A 82 -38.19 -12.46 -22.76
CA VAL A 82 -36.96 -13.20 -22.39
C VAL A 82 -35.69 -12.47 -22.85
N HIS A 83 -35.70 -11.90 -24.05
CA HIS A 83 -34.53 -11.17 -24.57
C HIS A 83 -34.25 -9.88 -23.81
N GLN A 84 -35.29 -9.16 -23.40
CA GLN A 84 -35.15 -7.94 -22.60
C GLN A 84 -34.60 -8.24 -21.21
N ASP A 85 -35.15 -9.25 -20.54
CA ASP A 85 -34.71 -9.63 -19.20
C ASP A 85 -33.28 -10.19 -19.21
N LEU A 86 -32.90 -10.96 -20.23
CA LEU A 86 -31.52 -11.42 -20.43
C LEU A 86 -30.54 -10.27 -20.65
N ASN A 87 -30.91 -9.28 -21.47
CA ASN A 87 -30.06 -8.12 -21.70
C ASN A 87 -29.91 -7.27 -20.44
N THR A 88 -30.99 -7.14 -19.67
CA THR A 88 -30.99 -6.46 -18.37
C THR A 88 -30.04 -7.20 -17.41
N LEU A 89 -30.11 -8.53 -17.34
CA LEU A 89 -29.25 -9.35 -16.48
C LEU A 89 -27.78 -9.20 -16.87
N LYS A 90 -27.48 -9.27 -18.18
CA LYS A 90 -26.13 -9.07 -18.72
C LYS A 90 -25.56 -7.70 -18.33
N THR A 91 -26.36 -6.65 -18.49
CA THR A 91 -25.96 -5.27 -18.15
C THR A 91 -25.66 -5.17 -16.66
N LYS A 92 -26.55 -5.68 -15.81
CA LYS A 92 -26.42 -5.66 -14.35
C LYS A 92 -25.16 -6.40 -13.87
N PHE A 93 -24.79 -7.51 -14.51
CA PHE A 93 -23.52 -8.20 -14.24
C PHE A 93 -22.29 -7.36 -14.62
N GLN A 94 -22.33 -6.66 -15.75
CA GLN A 94 -21.21 -5.81 -16.18
C GLN A 94 -21.02 -4.63 -15.24
N GLU A 95 -22.12 -3.98 -14.83
CA GLU A 95 -22.07 -2.89 -13.86
C GLU A 95 -21.53 -3.36 -12.51
N MET A 96 -22.04 -4.50 -12.01
CA MET A 96 -21.54 -5.08 -10.76
C MET A 96 -20.05 -5.42 -10.84
N ARG A 97 -19.59 -6.01 -11.94
CA ARG A 97 -18.17 -6.28 -12.16
C ARG A 97 -17.35 -5.01 -12.10
N LYS A 98 -17.82 -3.92 -12.74
CA LYS A 98 -17.14 -2.62 -12.69
C LYS A 98 -17.05 -2.09 -11.27
N VAL A 99 -18.13 -2.16 -10.49
CA VAL A 99 -18.15 -1.74 -9.08
C VAL A 99 -17.12 -2.54 -8.28
N VAL A 100 -17.16 -3.87 -8.38
CA VAL A 100 -16.22 -4.77 -7.69
C VAL A 100 -14.78 -4.45 -8.09
N SER A 101 -14.47 -4.24 -9.38
CA SER A 101 -13.12 -3.90 -9.86
C SER A 101 -12.61 -2.56 -9.34
N THR A 102 -13.48 -1.62 -8.98
CA THR A 102 -13.10 -0.32 -8.39
C THR A 102 -13.10 -0.33 -6.87
N MET A 103 -13.47 -1.44 -6.23
CA MET A 103 -13.60 -1.51 -4.78
C MET A 103 -12.20 -1.47 -4.13
N PRO A 104 -11.97 -0.55 -3.17
CA PRO A 104 -10.67 -0.45 -2.51
C PRO A 104 -10.37 -1.71 -1.70
N GLY A 105 -9.12 -2.17 -1.75
CA GLY A 105 -8.65 -3.31 -0.97
C GLY A 105 -8.84 -4.68 -1.63
N ILE A 106 -9.52 -4.79 -2.78
CA ILE A 106 -9.65 -6.07 -3.52
C ILE A 106 -8.31 -6.64 -4.00
N HIS A 107 -7.29 -5.80 -4.10
CA HIS A 107 -5.92 -6.17 -4.50
C HIS A 107 -5.06 -6.64 -3.32
N LEU A 108 -5.55 -6.53 -2.09
CA LEU A 108 -4.81 -6.86 -0.88
C LEU A 108 -5.23 -8.23 -0.37
N SER A 109 -4.31 -8.93 0.29
CA SER A 109 -4.67 -10.15 1.02
C SER A 109 -5.49 -9.81 2.27
N PRO A 110 -6.31 -10.76 2.78
CA PRO A 110 -7.07 -10.56 4.01
C PRO A 110 -6.19 -10.12 5.20
N GLU A 111 -4.99 -10.69 5.32
CA GLU A 111 -4.02 -10.37 6.37
C GLU A 111 -3.49 -8.94 6.22
N GLN A 112 -3.21 -8.50 4.99
CA GLN A 112 -2.77 -7.12 4.73
C GLN A 112 -3.89 -6.11 5.05
N GLN A 113 -5.13 -6.41 4.68
CA GLN A 113 -6.29 -5.57 5.03
C GLN A 113 -6.44 -5.48 6.55
N GLN A 114 -6.31 -6.61 7.26
CA GLN A 114 -6.42 -6.67 8.70
C GLN A 114 -5.30 -5.90 9.42
N GLN A 115 -4.06 -6.00 8.93
CA GLN A 115 -2.93 -5.24 9.47
C GLN A 115 -3.11 -3.74 9.26
N GLN A 116 -3.56 -3.32 8.07
CA GLN A 116 -3.87 -1.91 7.79
C GLN A 116 -4.97 -1.40 8.73
N LEU A 117 -6.02 -2.18 8.96
CA LEU A 117 -7.09 -1.83 9.88
C LEU A 117 -6.59 -1.67 11.33
N GLN A 118 -5.73 -2.57 11.81
CA GLN A 118 -5.11 -2.46 13.14
C GLN A 118 -4.28 -1.18 13.27
N ARG A 119 -3.41 -0.91 12.29
CA ARG A 119 -2.59 0.32 12.26
C ARG A 119 -3.44 1.58 12.30
N LEU A 120 -4.53 1.63 11.51
CA LEU A 120 -5.45 2.77 11.50
C LEU A 120 -6.15 2.95 12.86
N ARG A 121 -6.59 1.86 13.50
CA ARG A 121 -7.20 1.89 14.84
C ARG A 121 -6.22 2.42 15.89
N GLU A 122 -4.96 1.98 15.84
CA GLU A 122 -3.90 2.50 16.73
C GLU A 122 -3.65 3.98 16.50
N GLN A 123 -3.56 4.43 15.25
CA GLN A 123 -3.41 5.87 14.95
C GLN A 123 -4.56 6.69 15.52
N VAL A 124 -5.82 6.23 15.36
CA VAL A 124 -6.98 6.91 15.94
C VAL A 124 -6.89 6.96 17.46
N ARG A 125 -6.49 5.85 18.11
CA ARG A 125 -6.28 5.79 19.56
C ARG A 125 -5.23 6.83 20.00
N THR A 126 -4.04 6.80 19.41
CA THR A 126 -2.92 7.69 19.78
C THR A 126 -3.28 9.16 19.55
N LYS A 127 -3.93 9.48 18.41
CA LYS A 127 -4.38 10.85 18.13
C LYS A 127 -5.42 11.32 19.14
N ASN A 128 -6.36 10.46 19.53
CA ASN A 128 -7.34 10.79 20.56
C ASN A 128 -6.70 10.98 21.94
N GLU A 129 -5.74 10.14 22.31
CA GLU A 129 -4.99 10.30 23.56
C GLU A 129 -4.22 11.62 23.57
N LEU A 130 -3.57 11.98 22.46
CA LEU A 130 -2.88 13.25 22.33
C LEU A 130 -3.84 14.44 22.46
N LEU A 131 -4.98 14.41 21.77
CA LEU A 131 -6.02 15.42 21.89
C LEU A 131 -6.53 15.53 23.33
N GLN A 132 -6.72 14.40 24.02
CA GLN A 132 -7.12 14.39 25.43
C GLN A 132 -6.06 15.02 26.31
N LYS A 133 -4.77 14.69 26.11
CA LYS A 133 -3.65 15.32 26.83
C LYS A 133 -3.64 16.82 26.63
N TYR A 134 -3.82 17.32 25.40
CA TYR A 134 -3.90 18.76 25.15
C TYR A 134 -5.13 19.41 25.81
N LYS A 135 -6.29 18.74 25.82
CA LYS A 135 -7.49 19.22 26.54
C LYS A 135 -7.28 19.26 28.05
N SER A 136 -6.63 18.26 28.63
CA SER A 136 -6.34 18.22 30.08
C SER A 136 -5.22 19.16 30.48
N LEU A 137 -4.27 19.43 29.58
CA LEU A 137 -3.16 20.36 29.76
C LEU A 137 -3.59 21.81 29.52
N CYS A 138 -4.88 22.13 29.63
CA CYS A 138 -5.40 23.47 29.43
C CYS A 138 -4.72 24.46 30.41
N MET A 139 -3.62 25.06 29.95
CA MET A 139 -3.09 26.37 30.34
C MET A 139 -3.84 27.50 29.62
N PHE A 140 -4.94 27.17 28.93
CA PHE A 140 -5.89 28.08 28.31
C PHE A 140 -7.25 27.90 29.00
N GLU A 141 -7.37 28.34 30.25
CA GLU A 141 -8.63 28.97 30.62
C GLU A 141 -8.69 30.24 29.77
N ILE A 142 -9.56 30.26 28.76
CA ILE A 142 -9.98 31.53 28.19
C ILE A 142 -10.71 32.23 29.34
N PRO A 143 -10.25 33.40 29.82
CA PRO A 143 -10.97 34.14 30.83
C PRO A 143 -12.41 34.30 30.36
N LYS A 144 -13.37 33.80 31.15
CA LYS A 144 -14.77 34.12 30.93
C LYS A 144 -14.95 35.59 31.28
N GLU A 145 -15.15 36.42 30.26
CA GLU A 145 -15.80 37.73 30.35
C GLU A 145 -17.20 37.65 29.72
#